data_AF-A0A7W1FE84-F1
#
_entry.id   AF-A0A7W1FE84-F1
#
_cell.length_a   1.000
_cell.length_b   1.000
_cell.length_c   1.000
_cell.angle_alpha   90.00
_cell.angle_beta   90.00
_cell.angle_gamma   90.00
#
_symmetry.space_group_name_H-M   'P 1'
#
loop_
_entity.id
_entity.type
_entity.pdbx_description
1 polymer ?
#
loop_
_entity_poly.entity_id
_entity_poly.type
_entity_poly.pdbx_seq_one_letter_code
_entity_poly.pdbx_strand_id
1 'polypeptide(L)' 'MAQLKVTLTDDNGNELSYHEYLVGEEMTNLNRIERKVEQLRPQILSDMTHDLLAHEQAEYKKNALSEQRQLSDKNQDDKR' A
#
# COMPACT_ATOMS: atom_id res chain seq x y z
N MET A 1 17.44 6.57 19.20
CA MET A 1 17.18 5.49 18.22
C MET A 1 16.84 6.07 16.86
N ALA A 2 17.47 5.58 15.79
CA ALA A 2 17.13 5.97 14.42
C ALA A 2 16.00 5.09 13.86
N GLN A 3 15.20 5.67 12.96
CA GLN A 3 14.05 5.03 12.33
C GLN A 3 14.10 5.22 10.81
N LEU A 4 13.69 4.20 10.07
CA LEU A 4 13.50 4.24 8.62
C LEU A 4 12.00 4.25 8.35
N LYS A 5 11.48 5.34 7.79
CA LYS A 5 10.11 5.39 7.28
C LYS A 5 10.12 4.96 5.82
N VAL A 6 9.31 3.96 5.48
CA VAL A 6 9.05 3.52 4.11
C VAL A 6 7.60 3.84 3.79
N THR A 7 7.38 4.57 2.70
CA THR A 7 6.04 4.93 2.22
C THR A 7 5.78 4.22 0.89
N LEU A 8 4.63 3.56 0.78
CA LEU A 8 4.11 3.04 -0.49
C LEU A 8 3.24 4.12 -1.12
N THR A 9 3.52 4.46 -2.38
CA THR A 9 2.74 5.42 -3.16
C THR A 9 2.22 4.80 -4.44
N ASP A 10 1.10 5.31 -4.95
CA ASP A 10 0.66 5.01 -6.31
C ASP A 10 1.50 5.77 -7.36
N ASP A 11 1.22 5.53 -8.64
CA ASP A 11 1.89 6.19 -9.76
C ASP A 11 1.66 7.71 -9.81
N ASN A 12 0.65 8.22 -9.10
CA ASN A 12 0.33 9.64 -8.99
C ASN A 12 1.03 10.30 -7.78
N GLY A 13 1.76 9.52 -6.98
CA GLY A 13 2.41 9.97 -5.76
C GLY A 13 1.47 10.05 -4.55
N ASN A 14 0.25 9.49 -4.62
CA ASN A 14 -0.64 9.38 -3.47
C ASN A 14 -0.14 8.30 -2.52
N GLU A 15 -0.08 8.62 -1.23
CA GLU A 15 0.28 7.66 -0.19
C GLU A 15 -0.80 6.60 -0.03
N LEU A 16 -0.42 5.33 -0.19
CA LEU A 16 -1.27 4.17 0.03
C LEU A 16 -1.09 3.62 1.46
N SER A 17 0.15 3.56 1.94
CA SER A 17 0.50 3.11 3.28
C SER A 17 1.90 3.55 3.68
N TYR A 18 2.24 3.40 4.98
CA TYR A 18 3.61 3.57 5.46
C TYR A 18 3.95 2.59 6.58
N HIS A 19 5.24 2.26 6.69
CA HIS A 19 5.80 1.43 7.75
C HIS A 19 7.06 2.08 8.33
N GLU A 20 7.25 1.92 9.64
CA GLU A 20 8.43 2.42 10.36
C GLU A 20 9.28 1.24 10.86
N TYR A 21 10.55 1.24 10.47
CA TYR A 21 11.48 0.19 10.84
C TYR A 21 12.57 0.74 11.76
N LEU A 22 12.80 0.04 12.87
CA LEU A 22 13.88 0.38 13.79
C LEU A 22 15.23 -0.03 13.17
N VAL A 23 16.09 0.96 12.96
CA VAL A 23 17.41 0.76 12.35
C VAL A 23 18.55 0.79 13.39
N GLY A 24 18.26 1.08 14.66
CA GLY A 24 19.22 1.04 15.78
C GLY A 24 19.90 2.39 16.05
N GLU A 25 20.65 2.50 17.15
CA GLU A 25 21.21 3.78 17.63
C GLU A 25 22.48 4.24 16.88
N GLU A 26 23.23 3.34 16.25
CA GLU A 26 24.53 3.65 15.62
C GLU A 26 24.46 3.89 14.11
N MET A 27 23.40 4.57 13.66
CA MET A 27 23.13 4.87 12.25
C MET A 27 23.81 6.19 11.80
N THR A 28 25.09 6.37 12.10
CA THR A 28 25.87 7.55 11.69
C THR A 28 26.63 7.36 10.37
N ASN A 29 26.67 6.12 9.86
CA ASN A 29 27.42 5.75 8.66
C ASN A 29 26.47 5.23 7.56
N LEU A 30 26.54 5.84 6.38
CA LEU A 30 25.73 5.50 5.21
C LEU A 30 25.79 4.01 4.86
N ASN A 31 26.99 3.40 4.87
CA ASN A 31 27.16 1.97 4.56
C ASN A 31 26.46 1.06 5.58
N ARG A 32 26.36 1.50 6.85
CA ARG A 32 25.63 0.75 7.89
C ARG A 32 24.12 0.86 7.68
N ILE A 33 23.65 2.06 7.29
CA ILE A 33 22.25 2.29 6.91
C ILE A 33 21.87 1.38 5.73
N GLU A 34 22.63 1.42 4.64
CA GLU A 34 22.37 0.61 3.45
C GLU A 34 22.33 -0.89 3.75
N ARG A 35 23.28 -1.40 4.53
CA ARG A 35 23.28 -2.82 4.95
C ARG A 35 22.05 -3.17 5.78
N LYS A 36 21.60 -2.28 6.67
CA LYS A 36 20.42 -2.53 7.48
C LYS A 36 19.14 -2.46 6.66
N VAL A 37 19.05 -1.53 5.71
CA VAL A 37 17.98 -1.49 4.72
C VAL A 37 17.94 -2.80 3.93
N GLU A 38 19.09 -3.31 3.50
CA GLU A 38 19.16 -4.59 2.79
C GLU A 38 18.70 -5.77 3.64
N GLN A 39 19.04 -5.77 4.93
CA GLN A 39 18.54 -6.78 5.88
C GLN A 39 17.03 -6.70 6.09
N LEU A 40 16.46 -5.49 6.07
CA LEU A 40 15.03 -5.25 6.22
C LEU A 40 14.27 -5.45 4.90
N ARG A 41 14.96 -5.48 3.75
CA ARG A 41 14.35 -5.57 2.41
C ARG A 41 13.31 -6.69 2.30
N PRO A 42 13.54 -7.94 2.77
CA PRO A 42 12.53 -8.99 2.66
C PRO A 42 11.24 -8.66 3.43
N GLN A 43 11.38 -8.08 4.63
CA GLN A 43 10.24 -7.67 5.46
C GLN A 43 9.50 -6.50 4.80
N ILE A 44 10.24 -5.47 4.36
CA ILE A 44 9.69 -4.30 3.66
C ILE A 44 8.87 -4.74 2.45
N LEU A 45 9.42 -5.64 1.61
CA LEU A 45 8.72 -6.12 0.42
C LEU A 45 7.48 -6.95 0.77
N SER A 46 7.56 -7.78 1.81
CA SER A 46 6.40 -8.53 2.31
C SER A 46 5.28 -7.59 2.75
N ASP A 47 5.60 -6.59 3.56
CA ASP A 47 4.62 -5.64 4.09
C ASP A 47 4.01 -4.79 2.96
N MET A 48 4.83 -4.30 2.03
CA MET A 48 4.35 -3.55 0.85
C MET A 48 3.46 -4.40 -0.07
N THR A 49 3.80 -5.68 -0.27
CA THR A 49 2.98 -6.58 -1.09
C THR A 49 1.63 -6.81 -0.43
N HIS A 50 1.60 -6.97 0.90
CA HIS A 50 0.36 -7.14 1.64
C HIS A 50 -0.54 -5.90 1.52
N ASP A 51 0.03 -4.70 1.68
CA ASP A 51 -0.70 -3.45 1.57
C ASP A 51 -1.24 -3.22 0.17
N LEU A 52 -0.43 -3.49 -0.87
CA LEU A 52 -0.85 -3.35 -2.26
C LEU A 52 -2.04 -4.29 -2.56
N LEU A 53 -1.96 -5.56 -2.13
CA LEU A 53 -3.06 -6.51 -2.30
C LEU A 53 -4.32 -6.06 -1.55
N ALA A 54 -4.19 -5.53 -0.33
CA ALA A 54 -5.33 -5.01 0.42
C ALA A 54 -5.98 -3.82 -0.28
N HIS A 55 -5.16 -2.91 -0.82
CA HIS A 55 -5.63 -1.75 -1.57
C HIS A 55 -6.34 -2.16 -2.87
N GLU A 56 -5.75 -3.06 -3.67
CA GLU A 56 -6.38 -3.58 -4.89
C GLU A 56 -7.71 -4.29 -4.61
N GLN A 57 -7.79 -5.09 -3.54
CA GLN A 57 -9.04 -5.75 -3.14
C GLN A 57 -10.12 -4.77 -2.73
N ALA A 58 -9.76 -3.68 -2.05
CA ALA A 58 -10.71 -2.64 -1.66
C ALA A 58 -11.29 -1.92 -2.89
N GLU A 59 -10.43 -1.53 -3.84
CA GLU A 59 -10.84 -0.89 -5.08
C GLU A 59 -11.67 -1.83 -5.95
N TYR A 60 -11.30 -3.11 -6.07
CA TYR A 60 -12.09 -4.09 -6.79
C TYR A 60 -13.49 -4.25 -6.20
N LYS A 61 -13.63 -4.36 -4.87
CA LYS A 61 -14.94 -4.46 -4.22
C LYS A 61 -15.79 -3.22 -4.47
N LYS A 62 -15.20 -2.03 -4.39
CA LYS A 62 -15.88 -0.75 -4.63
C LYS A 62 -16.39 -0.65 -6.07
N ASN A 63 -15.59 -1.09 -7.05
CA ASN A 63 -15.95 -1.09 -8.46
C ASN A 63 -17.01 -2.16 -8.80
N ALA A 64 -16.89 -3.37 -8.24
CA ALA A 64 -17.89 -4.41 -8.42
C ALA A 64 -19.27 -4.02 -7.84
N LEU A 65 -19.28 -3.32 -6.69
CA LEU A 65 -20.51 -2.80 -6.07
C LEU A 65 -21.13 -1.65 -6.86
N SER A 66 -20.32 -0.79 -7.48
CA SER A 66 -20.83 0.33 -8.28
C SER A 66 -21.44 -0.16 -9.60
N GLU A 67 -20.85 -1.18 -10.24
CA GLU A 67 -21.39 -1.83 -11.44
C GLU A 67 -22.74 -2.51 -11.16
N GLN A 68 -22.90 -3.21 -10.03
CA GLN A 68 -24.18 -3.83 -9.65
C GLN A 68 -25.30 -2.80 -9.42
N ARG A 69 -25.00 -1.64 -8.83
CA ARG A 69 -26.00 -0.57 -8.64
C ARG A 69 -26.46 0.00 -9.98
N GLN A 70 -25.53 0.31 -10.89
CA GLN A 70 -25.85 0.87 -12.20
C GLN A 70 -26.72 -0.07 -13.05
N LEU A 71 -26.47 -1.39 -12.97
CA LEU A 71 -27.28 -2.40 -13.65
C LEU A 71 -28.68 -2.54 -13.02
N SER A 72 -28.81 -2.34 -11.72
CA SER A 72 -30.10 -2.39 -11.01
C SER A 72 -30.97 -1.17 -11.35
N ASP A 73 -30.37 0.01 -11.45
CA ASP A 73 -31.07 1.26 -11.75
C ASP A 73 -31.55 1.29 -13.22
N LYS A 74 -30.73 0.84 -14.19
CA LYS A 74 -31.13 0.75 -15.60
C LYS A 74 -32.33 -0.17 -15.84
N ASN A 75 -32.39 -1.31 -15.14
CA ASN A 75 -33.48 -2.27 -15.30
C ASN A 75 -34.81 -1.81 -14.69
N GLN A 76 -34.81 -0.77 -13.83
CA GLN A 76 -36.02 -0.17 -13.31
C GLN A 76 -36.60 0.90 -14.24
N ASP A 77 -35.75 1.65 -14.96
CA ASP A 77 -36.21 2.62 -15.95
C ASP A 77 -36.78 1.95 -17.21
N ASP A 78 -36.25 0.81 -17.65
CA ASP A 78 -36.78 0.05 -18.81
C ASP A 78 -38.13 -0.64 -18.54
N LYS A 79 -38.63 -0.63 -17.29
CA LYS A 79 -39.92 -1.22 -16.90
C LYS A 79 -41.05 -0.19 -16.71
N ARG A 80 -40.81 1.09 -17.02
CA ARG A 80 -41.81 2.16 -17.00
C ARG A 80 -42.26 2.55 -18.41
#